data_AF-A0A3D1JJ70-F1
#
_entry.id   AF-A0A3D1JJ70-F1
#
_cell.length_a   1.000
_cell.length_b   1.000
_cell.length_c   1.000
_cell.angle_alpha   90.00
_cell.angle_beta   90.00
_cell.angle_gamma   90.00
#
_symmetry.space_group_name_H-M   'P 1'
#
loop_
_entity.id
_entity.type
_entity.pdbx_description
1 polymer ?
#
loop_
_entity_poly.entity_id
_entity_poly.type
_entity_poly.pdbx_seq_one_letter_code
_entity_poly.pdbx_strand_id
1 'polypeptide(L)'
;MLEPHVFHPPRRRGLIFHAVAISLLGLLSAGCFLQGLRQEAGGYLALWMLLSLIFFVPLVLVIYRGYALLRARYLIEREGLRLRWGLRMEDIPVDQVEWIRPASDLPYRLRRPLLGWPGAVLGSVHTEDLGEVEFLAADEAMLLLVATPQRVYAISPADPRAFLRVFHRMMELGSLEPLTYRSVQPTAFFRLIWQDRLARWLILLGLGLVLLLFAGVSLIIPTRAEVSLGFSSNGAPLPGVPAAQLLLLPVLSGFALGVDLLGGLFFYRQPEDRVLAFFLWSSGVLMPLLMLVGLAMIL
;
A
#
# COMPACT_ATOMS: atom_id res chain seq x y z
N MET A 1 18.35 -23.26 -21.03
CA MET A 1 17.47 -22.66 -20.01
C MET A 1 16.09 -22.55 -20.64
N LEU A 2 15.09 -23.27 -20.13
CA LEU A 2 13.71 -23.14 -20.63
C LEU A 2 13.12 -21.83 -20.10
N GLU A 3 12.43 -21.07 -20.95
CA GLU A 3 11.81 -19.81 -20.52
C GLU A 3 10.68 -20.06 -19.50
N PRO A 4 10.61 -19.27 -18.40
CA PRO A 4 9.54 -19.37 -17.42
C PRO A 4 8.20 -19.04 -18.08
N HIS A 5 7.18 -19.89 -17.85
CA HIS A 5 5.85 -19.63 -18.37
C HIS A 5 5.08 -18.71 -17.43
N VAL A 6 4.76 -17.50 -17.89
CA VAL A 6 4.15 -16.45 -17.08
C VAL A 6 2.65 -16.41 -17.30
N PHE A 7 1.90 -16.51 -16.20
CA PHE A 7 0.46 -16.31 -16.15
C PHE A 7 0.13 -15.05 -15.36
N HIS A 8 -0.88 -14.32 -15.81
CA HIS A 8 -1.36 -13.11 -15.13
C HIS A 8 -2.76 -13.33 -14.59
N PRO A 9 -3.13 -12.67 -13.48
CA PRO A 9 -4.51 -12.67 -13.03
C PRO A 9 -5.40 -11.82 -13.96
N PRO A 10 -6.73 -12.00 -13.95
CA PRO A 10 -7.64 -11.16 -14.71
C PRO A 10 -7.60 -9.71 -14.18
N ARG A 11 -7.05 -8.78 -14.97
CA ARG A 11 -6.81 -7.39 -14.53
C ARG A 11 -7.97 -6.45 -14.80
N ARG A 12 -8.73 -6.64 -15.89
CA ARG A 12 -9.65 -5.61 -16.43
C ARG A 12 -10.65 -5.09 -15.40
N ARG A 13 -11.44 -5.97 -14.77
CA ARG A 13 -12.43 -5.58 -13.76
C ARG A 13 -11.78 -4.93 -12.54
N GLY A 14 -10.67 -5.51 -12.08
CA GLY A 14 -9.89 -4.99 -10.96
C GLY A 14 -9.35 -3.59 -11.23
N LEU A 15 -8.74 -3.36 -12.40
CA LEU A 15 -8.19 -2.05 -12.77
C LEU A 15 -9.28 -0.99 -12.93
N ILE A 16 -10.45 -1.34 -13.49
CA ILE A 16 -11.59 -0.41 -13.55
C ILE A 16 -12.03 -0.03 -12.14
N PHE A 17 -12.18 -1.01 -11.24
CA PHE A 17 -12.54 -0.73 -9.84
C PHE A 17 -11.52 0.19 -9.15
N HIS A 18 -10.22 -0.11 -9.28
CA HIS A 18 -9.17 0.72 -8.68
C HIS A 18 -9.12 2.10 -9.32
N ALA A 19 -9.29 2.24 -10.64
CA ALA A 19 -9.32 3.54 -11.30
C ALA A 19 -10.49 4.41 -10.80
N VAL A 20 -11.69 3.85 -10.71
CA VAL A 20 -12.87 4.55 -10.17
C VAL A 20 -12.65 4.93 -8.70
N ALA A 21 -12.14 4.02 -7.87
CA ALA A 21 -11.86 4.29 -6.47
C ALA A 21 -10.78 5.37 -6.27
N ILE A 22 -9.71 5.34 -7.08
CA ILE A 22 -8.65 6.37 -7.08
C ILE A 22 -9.25 7.73 -7.48
N SER A 23 -10.02 7.78 -8.56
CA SER A 23 -10.66 9.01 -9.01
C SER A 23 -11.61 9.55 -7.95
N LEU A 24 -12.48 8.72 -7.37
CA LEU A 24 -13.44 9.15 -6.36
C LEU A 24 -12.73 9.65 -5.09
N LEU A 25 -11.79 8.88 -4.54
CA LEU A 25 -11.07 9.26 -3.32
C LEU A 25 -10.17 10.49 -3.55
N GLY A 26 -9.56 10.60 -4.73
CA GLY A 26 -8.79 11.78 -5.13
C GLY A 26 -9.66 13.03 -5.24
N LEU A 27 -10.83 12.93 -5.88
CA LEU A 27 -11.80 14.03 -5.98
C LEU A 27 -12.37 14.41 -4.61
N LEU A 28 -12.64 13.44 -3.73
CA LEU A 28 -13.11 13.71 -2.37
C LEU A 28 -12.04 14.39 -1.52
N SER A 29 -10.80 13.88 -1.56
CA SER A 29 -9.67 14.46 -0.82
C SER A 29 -9.37 15.87 -1.33
N ALA A 30 -9.22 16.07 -2.64
CA ALA A 30 -8.98 17.37 -3.25
C ALA A 30 -10.17 18.33 -3.07
N GLY A 31 -11.40 17.83 -3.23
CA GLY A 31 -12.61 18.61 -3.03
C GLY A 31 -12.74 19.11 -1.59
N CYS A 32 -12.49 18.26 -0.60
CA CYS A 32 -12.46 18.67 0.81
C CYS A 32 -11.35 19.70 1.07
N PHE A 33 -10.16 19.51 0.51
CA PHE A 33 -9.06 20.47 0.64
C PHE A 33 -9.43 21.84 0.06
N LEU A 34 -9.91 21.87 -1.19
CA LEU A 34 -10.31 23.09 -1.88
C LEU A 34 -11.52 23.77 -1.20
N GLN A 35 -12.47 22.99 -0.68
CA GLN A 35 -13.60 23.52 0.06
C GLN A 35 -13.17 24.14 1.38
N GLY A 36 -12.18 23.52 2.06
CA GLY A 36 -11.54 24.07 3.24
C GLY A 36 -10.86 25.40 2.95
N LEU A 37 -10.12 25.54 1.84
CA LEU A 37 -9.50 26.80 1.41
C LEU A 37 -10.49 27.96 1.19
N ARG A 38 -11.77 27.65 0.94
CA ARG A 38 -12.85 28.63 0.75
C ARG A 38 -13.55 29.02 2.06
N GLN A 39 -13.33 28.29 3.15
CA GLN A 39 -13.97 28.61 4.42
C GLN A 39 -13.28 29.82 5.06
N GLU A 40 -14.09 30.74 5.57
CA GLU A 40 -13.61 31.69 6.57
C GLU A 40 -13.18 30.92 7.82
N ALA A 41 -12.13 31.40 8.50
CA ALA A 41 -11.49 30.67 9.58
C ALA A 41 -12.45 30.17 10.66
N GLY A 42 -12.18 28.96 11.16
CA GLY A 42 -12.95 28.35 12.25
C GLY A 42 -13.02 26.83 12.15
N GLY A 43 -13.96 26.23 12.88
CA GLY A 43 -14.12 24.76 12.96
C GLY A 43 -14.42 24.09 11.62
N TYR A 44 -15.08 24.78 10.68
CA TYR A 44 -15.37 24.25 9.35
C TYR A 44 -14.11 24.03 8.52
N LEU A 45 -13.15 24.98 8.55
CA LEU A 45 -11.85 24.79 7.90
C LEU A 45 -11.17 23.52 8.44
N ALA A 46 -11.12 23.36 9.77
CA ALA A 46 -10.51 22.20 10.41
C ALA A 46 -11.19 20.89 10.01
N LEU A 47 -12.53 20.86 9.96
CA LEU A 47 -13.30 19.70 9.54
C LEU A 47 -12.97 19.30 8.10
N TRP A 48 -12.99 20.25 7.16
CA TRP A 48 -12.68 19.97 5.76
C TRP A 48 -11.24 19.49 5.55
N MET A 49 -10.30 20.06 6.30
CA MET A 49 -8.90 19.63 6.29
C MET A 49 -8.75 18.19 6.82
N LEU A 50 -9.43 17.87 7.93
CA LEU A 50 -9.44 16.52 8.49
C LEU A 50 -10.06 15.51 7.50
N LEU A 51 -11.20 15.85 6.89
CA LEU A 51 -11.85 15.00 5.88
C LEU A 51 -10.93 14.76 4.68
N SER A 52 -10.19 15.78 4.26
CA SER A 52 -9.23 15.66 3.16
C SER A 52 -8.13 14.62 3.45
N LEU A 53 -7.56 14.62 4.66
CA LEU A 53 -6.61 13.59 5.11
C LEU A 53 -7.27 12.22 5.24
N ILE A 54 -8.49 12.15 5.78
CA ILE A 54 -9.23 10.88 5.93
C ILE A 54 -9.44 10.20 4.58
N PHE A 55 -9.74 10.94 3.52
CA PHE A 55 -9.87 10.38 2.17
C PHE A 55 -8.52 10.10 1.49
N PHE A 56 -7.46 10.81 1.87
CA PHE A 56 -6.12 10.60 1.33
C PHE A 56 -5.49 9.28 1.76
N VAL A 57 -5.70 8.84 3.01
CA VAL A 57 -5.17 7.56 3.52
C VAL A 57 -5.64 6.34 2.70
N PRO A 58 -6.95 6.11 2.45
CA PRO A 58 -7.40 5.01 1.61
C PRO A 58 -7.03 5.21 0.14
N LEU A 59 -6.94 6.45 -0.36
CA LEU A 59 -6.48 6.73 -1.74
C LEU A 59 -5.10 6.10 -1.99
N VAL A 60 -4.16 6.41 -1.08
CA VAL A 60 -2.80 5.87 -1.02
C VAL A 60 -2.80 4.34 -1.05
N LEU A 61 -3.63 3.68 -0.23
CA LEU A 61 -3.74 2.22 -0.18
C LEU A 61 -4.28 1.62 -1.48
N VAL A 62 -5.31 2.25 -2.08
CA VAL A 62 -5.93 1.78 -3.33
C VAL A 62 -4.96 1.93 -4.50
N ILE A 63 -4.18 3.02 -4.58
CA ILE A 63 -3.11 3.19 -5.58
C ILE A 63 -2.12 2.02 -5.51
N TYR A 64 -1.63 1.71 -4.31
CA TYR A 64 -0.71 0.58 -4.11
C TYR A 64 -1.33 -0.77 -4.55
N ARG A 65 -2.58 -1.06 -4.20
CA ARG A 65 -3.23 -2.32 -4.58
C ARG A 65 -3.49 -2.42 -6.09
N GLY A 66 -3.87 -1.32 -6.74
CA GLY A 66 -4.00 -1.26 -8.20
C GLY A 66 -2.66 -1.53 -8.90
N TYR A 67 -1.59 -0.92 -8.40
CA TYR A 67 -0.23 -1.18 -8.87
C TYR A 67 0.23 -2.63 -8.63
N ALA A 68 -0.07 -3.19 -7.45
CA ALA A 68 0.24 -4.58 -7.14
C ALA A 68 -0.45 -5.54 -8.11
N LEU A 69 -1.71 -5.28 -8.50
CA LEU A 69 -2.43 -6.04 -9.53
C LEU A 69 -1.78 -5.91 -10.93
N LEU A 70 -1.32 -4.71 -11.31
CA LEU A 70 -0.61 -4.50 -12.58
C LEU A 70 0.66 -5.35 -12.68
N ARG A 71 1.37 -5.54 -11.56
CA ARG A 71 2.60 -6.34 -11.50
C ARG A 71 2.40 -7.79 -11.07
N ALA A 72 1.18 -8.18 -10.71
CA ALA A 72 0.89 -9.54 -10.27
C ALA A 72 1.14 -10.55 -11.40
N ARG A 73 1.81 -11.65 -11.04
CA ARG A 73 2.18 -12.73 -11.96
C ARG A 73 2.38 -14.05 -11.20
N TYR A 74 2.04 -15.14 -11.88
CA TYR A 74 2.29 -16.52 -11.45
C TYR A 74 3.25 -17.12 -12.48
N LEU A 75 4.41 -17.58 -12.06
CA LEU A 75 5.41 -18.16 -12.95
C LEU A 75 5.49 -19.65 -12.71
N ILE A 76 5.35 -20.44 -13.77
CA ILE A 76 5.61 -21.87 -13.75
C ILE A 76 7.01 -22.08 -14.33
N GLU A 77 7.89 -22.64 -13.51
CA GLU A 77 9.23 -23.08 -13.88
C GLU A 77 9.30 -24.60 -13.68
N ARG A 78 10.30 -25.26 -14.29
CA ARG A 78 10.51 -26.72 -14.12
C ARG A 78 10.66 -27.11 -12.66
N GLU A 79 11.27 -26.22 -11.89
CA GLU A 79 11.66 -26.49 -10.51
C GLU A 79 10.55 -26.13 -9.51
N GLY A 80 9.47 -25.46 -9.96
CA GLY A 80 8.33 -25.12 -9.12
C GLY A 80 7.50 -23.92 -9.57
N LEU A 81 6.65 -23.45 -8.65
CA LEU A 81 5.70 -22.37 -8.87
C LEU A 81 6.11 -21.12 -8.08
N ARG A 82 6.15 -19.97 -8.75
CA ARG A 82 6.41 -18.68 -8.10
C ARG A 82 5.19 -17.78 -8.17
N LEU A 83 4.69 -17.40 -7.00
CA LEU A 83 3.57 -16.47 -6.85
C LEU A 83 4.14 -15.09 -6.49
N ARG A 84 3.71 -14.05 -7.22
CA ARG A 84 4.17 -12.67 -7.00
C ARG A 84 2.97 -11.73 -6.99
N TRP A 85 2.74 -11.05 -5.87
CA TRP A 85 1.64 -10.11 -5.69
C TRP A 85 2.03 -8.93 -4.80
N GLY A 86 2.39 -7.78 -5.40
CA GLY A 86 2.87 -6.63 -4.65
C GLY A 86 4.11 -6.97 -3.81
N LEU A 87 4.03 -6.75 -2.50
CA LEU A 87 5.08 -7.13 -1.52
C LEU A 87 5.07 -8.62 -1.15
N ARG A 88 4.04 -9.40 -1.52
CA ARG A 88 3.97 -10.84 -1.26
C ARG A 88 4.69 -11.61 -2.35
N MET A 89 5.63 -12.45 -1.95
CA MET A 89 6.33 -13.37 -2.84
C MET A 89 6.33 -14.76 -2.23
N GLU A 90 5.99 -15.78 -3.01
CA GLU A 90 6.03 -17.18 -2.61
C GLU A 90 6.72 -18.00 -3.70
N ASP A 91 7.69 -18.82 -3.32
CA ASP A 91 8.35 -19.80 -4.18
C ASP A 91 8.06 -21.19 -3.62
N ILE A 92 7.27 -21.96 -4.36
CA ILE A 92 6.78 -23.29 -4.00
C ILE A 92 7.53 -24.30 -4.87
N PRO A 93 8.43 -25.11 -4.29
CA PRO A 93 9.11 -26.19 -5.01
C PRO A 93 8.12 -27.21 -5.56
N VAL A 94 8.42 -27.80 -6.72
CA VAL A 94 7.50 -28.75 -7.37
C VAL A 94 7.18 -29.98 -6.51
N ASP A 95 8.15 -30.45 -5.72
CA ASP A 95 8.02 -31.56 -4.78
C ASP A 95 7.11 -31.25 -3.58
N GLN A 96 6.85 -29.97 -3.32
CA GLN A 96 5.93 -29.51 -2.27
C GLN A 96 4.53 -29.22 -2.79
N VAL A 97 4.27 -29.38 -4.09
CA VAL A 97 2.91 -29.26 -4.63
C VAL A 97 2.21 -30.60 -4.49
N GLU A 98 1.30 -30.71 -3.53
CA GLU A 98 0.54 -31.95 -3.30
C GLU A 98 -0.54 -32.15 -4.36
N TRP A 99 -1.24 -31.07 -4.72
CA TRP A 99 -2.24 -31.05 -5.78
C TRP A 99 -2.56 -29.62 -6.20
N ILE A 100 -3.03 -29.48 -7.45
CA ILE A 100 -3.63 -28.26 -7.97
C ILE A 100 -5.03 -28.58 -8.49
N ARG A 101 -6.07 -27.94 -7.97
CA ARG A 101 -7.46 -28.19 -8.38
C ARG A 101 -8.28 -26.90 -8.44
N PRO A 102 -9.26 -26.80 -9.35
CA PRO A 102 -10.26 -25.73 -9.33
C PRO A 102 -10.99 -25.67 -7.98
N ALA A 103 -11.22 -24.46 -7.47
CA ALA A 103 -12.05 -24.29 -6.26
C ALA A 103 -13.52 -24.68 -6.49
N SER A 104 -13.96 -24.74 -7.76
CA SER A 104 -15.28 -25.26 -8.14
C SER A 104 -15.49 -26.74 -7.84
N ASP A 105 -14.40 -27.48 -7.63
CA ASP A 105 -14.44 -28.91 -7.35
C ASP A 105 -14.67 -29.18 -5.86
N LEU A 106 -14.62 -28.14 -5.01
CA LEU A 106 -14.97 -28.24 -3.61
C LEU A 106 -16.50 -28.36 -3.43
N PRO A 107 -16.97 -29.17 -2.46
CA PRO A 107 -18.40 -29.30 -2.18
C PRO A 107 -19.02 -28.06 -1.52
N TYR A 108 -18.21 -27.06 -1.18
CA TYR A 108 -18.63 -25.81 -0.55
C TYR A 108 -17.90 -24.61 -1.14
N ARG A 109 -18.40 -23.40 -0.83
CA ARG A 109 -17.76 -22.14 -1.24
C ARG A 109 -16.76 -21.69 -0.18
N LEU A 110 -15.56 -21.34 -0.63
CA LEU A 110 -14.55 -20.74 0.24
C LEU A 110 -15.04 -19.41 0.82
N ARG A 111 -14.81 -19.20 2.12
CA ARG A 111 -15.09 -17.92 2.77
C ARG A 111 -14.10 -16.87 2.27
N ARG A 112 -14.61 -15.67 1.99
CA ARG A 112 -13.83 -14.54 1.48
C ARG A 112 -12.99 -13.90 2.60
N PRO A 113 -11.77 -13.40 2.30
CA PRO A 113 -11.05 -12.56 3.24
C PRO A 113 -11.74 -11.20 3.41
N LEU A 114 -11.68 -10.61 4.60
CA LEU A 114 -12.40 -9.38 4.97
C LEU A 114 -12.05 -8.17 4.08
N LEU A 115 -10.81 -8.07 3.61
CA LEU A 115 -10.33 -6.99 2.73
C LEU A 115 -10.20 -7.44 1.27
N GLY A 116 -11.01 -8.42 0.86
CA GLY A 116 -11.13 -8.87 -0.52
C GLY A 116 -12.07 -7.98 -1.33
N TRP A 117 -11.56 -7.43 -2.43
CA TRP A 117 -12.36 -6.65 -3.39
C TRP A 117 -11.91 -6.91 -4.83
N PRO A 118 -12.69 -6.50 -5.85
CA PRO A 118 -12.34 -6.77 -7.24
C PRO A 118 -10.92 -6.34 -7.59
N GLY A 119 -10.13 -7.28 -8.11
CA GLY A 119 -8.72 -7.05 -8.44
C GLY A 119 -7.74 -7.22 -7.28
N ALA A 120 -8.21 -7.54 -6.07
CA ALA A 120 -7.35 -7.85 -4.94
C ALA A 120 -8.13 -8.66 -3.88
N VAL A 121 -8.27 -9.96 -4.10
CA VAL A 121 -8.74 -10.92 -3.10
C VAL A 121 -7.48 -11.44 -2.39
N LEU A 122 -7.15 -10.78 -1.28
CA LEU A 122 -5.90 -11.00 -0.54
C LEU A 122 -6.19 -11.26 0.94
N GLY A 123 -5.40 -12.14 1.55
CA GLY A 123 -5.47 -12.47 2.97
C GLY A 123 -5.59 -13.97 3.20
N SER A 124 -5.50 -14.39 4.47
CA SER A 124 -5.64 -15.79 4.86
C SER A 124 -6.99 -16.05 5.51
N VAL A 125 -7.56 -17.22 5.24
CA VAL A 125 -8.78 -17.72 5.87
C VAL A 125 -8.56 -19.15 6.29
N HIS A 126 -8.90 -19.48 7.54
CA HIS A 126 -8.87 -20.86 8.02
C HIS A 126 -10.19 -21.58 7.71
N THR A 127 -10.08 -22.80 7.18
CA THR A 127 -11.20 -23.68 6.83
C THR A 127 -10.93 -25.07 7.41
N GLU A 128 -11.97 -25.75 7.92
CA GLU A 128 -11.82 -27.06 8.58
C GLU A 128 -11.21 -28.12 7.65
N ASP A 129 -11.60 -28.16 6.37
CA ASP A 129 -11.15 -29.19 5.44
C ASP A 129 -9.78 -28.91 4.79
N LEU A 130 -9.39 -27.64 4.66
CA LEU A 130 -8.20 -27.21 3.89
C LEU A 130 -7.12 -26.56 4.76
N GLY A 131 -7.40 -26.33 6.05
CA GLY A 131 -6.51 -25.58 6.93
C GLY A 131 -6.42 -24.10 6.56
N GLU A 132 -5.21 -23.54 6.58
CA GLU A 132 -4.97 -22.14 6.18
C GLU A 132 -5.01 -22.00 4.64
N VAL A 133 -5.96 -21.22 4.15
CA VAL A 133 -6.08 -20.84 2.73
C VAL A 133 -5.64 -19.39 2.55
N GLU A 134 -4.53 -19.17 1.87
CA GLU A 134 -4.01 -17.85 1.55
C GLU A 134 -4.41 -17.41 0.14
N PHE A 135 -5.14 -16.30 0.04
CA PHE A 135 -5.62 -15.75 -1.22
C PHE A 135 -4.57 -14.82 -1.86
N LEU A 136 -4.23 -15.12 -3.11
CA LEU A 136 -3.38 -14.33 -3.99
C LEU A 136 -4.07 -14.21 -5.35
N ALA A 137 -5.29 -13.67 -5.36
CA ALA A 137 -6.20 -13.69 -6.50
C ALA A 137 -6.75 -12.29 -6.85
N ALA A 138 -7.14 -12.09 -8.10
CA ALA A 138 -7.87 -10.90 -8.55
C ALA A 138 -9.40 -11.08 -8.46
N ASP A 139 -9.87 -12.32 -8.59
CA ASP A 139 -11.29 -12.67 -8.62
C ASP A 139 -11.48 -14.07 -8.02
N GLU A 140 -12.68 -14.35 -7.55
CA GLU A 140 -13.07 -15.61 -6.92
C GLU A 140 -13.75 -16.58 -7.89
N ALA A 141 -14.18 -16.10 -9.07
CA ALA A 141 -14.96 -16.91 -10.00
C ALA A 141 -14.18 -18.10 -10.58
N MET A 142 -12.88 -17.93 -10.81
CA MET A 142 -12.01 -18.91 -11.48
C MET A 142 -10.75 -19.17 -10.64
N LEU A 143 -10.95 -19.59 -9.39
CA LEU A 143 -9.86 -19.92 -8.47
C LEU A 143 -9.27 -21.29 -8.77
N LEU A 144 -7.94 -21.37 -8.77
CA LEU A 144 -7.17 -22.59 -8.60
C LEU A 144 -6.58 -22.62 -7.19
N LEU A 145 -6.68 -23.77 -6.55
CA LEU A 145 -6.11 -24.05 -5.26
C LEU A 145 -4.83 -24.85 -5.47
N VAL A 146 -3.73 -24.35 -4.90
CA VAL A 146 -2.43 -25.00 -4.90
C VAL A 146 -2.14 -25.43 -3.47
N ALA A 147 -2.23 -26.72 -3.19
CA ALA A 147 -1.94 -27.25 -1.86
C ALA A 147 -0.47 -27.55 -1.68
N THR A 148 0.06 -27.13 -0.53
CA THR A 148 1.40 -27.46 -0.06
C THR A 148 1.32 -28.02 1.37
N PRO A 149 2.38 -28.67 1.89
CA PRO A 149 2.40 -29.21 3.24
C PRO A 149 2.12 -28.17 4.33
N GLN A 150 2.37 -26.89 4.06
CA GLN A 150 2.22 -25.82 5.04
C GLN A 150 0.87 -25.08 4.95
N ARG A 151 0.33 -24.88 3.74
CA ARG A 151 -0.92 -24.12 3.50
C ARG A 151 -1.43 -24.32 2.07
N VAL A 152 -2.67 -23.90 1.83
CA VAL A 152 -3.27 -23.86 0.49
C VAL A 152 -3.24 -22.44 -0.06
N TYR A 153 -2.78 -22.25 -1.30
CA TYR A 153 -2.81 -20.96 -1.98
C TYR A 153 -3.97 -20.90 -2.97
N ALA A 154 -4.82 -19.89 -2.84
CA ALA A 154 -5.89 -19.60 -3.80
C ALA A 154 -5.44 -18.54 -4.80
N ILE A 155 -5.21 -18.95 -6.05
CA ILE A 155 -4.75 -18.09 -7.15
C ILE A 155 -5.82 -18.00 -8.25
N SER A 156 -5.79 -16.95 -9.06
CA SER A 156 -6.76 -16.77 -10.15
C SER A 156 -6.04 -16.46 -11.47
N PRO A 157 -5.33 -17.40 -12.10
CA PRO A 157 -4.76 -17.18 -13.43
C PRO A 157 -5.88 -16.87 -14.44
N ALA A 158 -5.60 -16.00 -15.42
CA ALA A 158 -6.59 -15.59 -16.42
C ALA A 158 -7.08 -16.77 -17.29
N ASP A 159 -6.22 -17.76 -17.54
CA ASP A 159 -6.60 -19.05 -18.15
C ASP A 159 -6.16 -20.22 -17.23
N PRO A 160 -7.06 -20.69 -16.34
CA PRO A 160 -6.79 -21.81 -15.45
C PRO A 160 -6.49 -23.11 -16.18
N ARG A 161 -7.10 -23.35 -17.35
CA ARG A 161 -6.89 -24.58 -18.11
C ARG A 161 -5.50 -24.61 -18.74
N ALA A 162 -5.05 -23.49 -19.31
CA ALA A 162 -3.69 -23.37 -19.80
C ALA A 162 -2.67 -23.48 -18.66
N PHE A 163 -2.95 -22.88 -17.50
CA PHE A 163 -2.11 -23.01 -16.32
C PHE A 163 -1.90 -24.47 -15.92
N LEU A 164 -2.98 -25.25 -15.77
CA LEU A 164 -2.91 -26.68 -15.43
C LEU A 164 -2.17 -27.50 -16.49
N ARG A 165 -2.43 -27.27 -17.79
CA ARG A 165 -1.73 -27.98 -18.87
C ARG A 165 -0.22 -27.73 -18.83
N VAL A 166 0.21 -26.50 -18.61
CA VAL A 166 1.63 -26.15 -18.52
C VAL A 166 2.25 -26.75 -17.27
N PHE A 167 1.55 -26.69 -16.13
CA PHE A 167 2.00 -27.30 -14.89
C PHE A 167 2.25 -28.81 -15.04
N HIS A 168 1.28 -29.56 -15.58
CA HIS A 168 1.43 -31.00 -15.81
C HIS A 168 2.61 -31.33 -16.73
N ARG A 169 2.75 -30.59 -17.84
CA ARG A 169 3.90 -30.74 -18.75
C ARG A 169 5.23 -30.50 -18.04
N MET A 170 5.32 -29.50 -17.16
CA MET A 170 6.55 -29.22 -16.42
C MET A 170 6.85 -30.32 -15.39
N MET A 171 5.83 -30.88 -14.73
CA MET A 171 6.01 -32.02 -13.83
C MET A 171 6.50 -33.27 -14.55
N GLU A 172 6.04 -33.54 -15.78
CA GLU A 172 6.51 -34.66 -16.61
C GLU A 172 8.02 -34.60 -16.89
N LEU A 173 8.61 -33.40 -16.91
CA LEU A 173 10.04 -33.21 -17.17
C LEU A 173 10.93 -33.48 -15.94
N GLY A 174 10.35 -33.61 -14.73
CA GLY A 174 11.05 -33.77 -13.45
C GLY A 174 11.94 -32.58 -13.07
N SER A 175 12.28 -32.43 -11.79
CA SER A 175 13.22 -31.39 -11.30
C SER A 175 14.66 -31.89 -11.37
N LEU A 176 15.60 -31.11 -11.93
CA LEU A 176 17.05 -31.43 -11.87
C LEU A 176 17.76 -30.78 -10.67
N GLU A 177 17.24 -29.65 -10.20
CA GLU A 177 17.70 -28.94 -9.01
C GLU A 177 16.48 -28.43 -8.23
N PRO A 178 16.22 -28.89 -7.00
CA PRO A 178 15.06 -28.45 -6.24
C PRO A 178 15.13 -26.94 -5.96
N LEU A 179 14.06 -26.18 -6.24
CA LEU A 179 13.94 -24.82 -5.72
C LEU A 179 13.97 -24.87 -4.19
N THR A 180 14.69 -23.94 -3.58
CA THR A 180 14.52 -23.71 -2.13
C THR A 180 13.20 -23.01 -1.89
N TYR A 181 12.36 -23.57 -1.01
CA TYR A 181 11.12 -22.95 -0.57
C TYR A 181 11.40 -21.54 -0.01
N ARG A 182 10.71 -20.53 -0.52
CA ARG A 182 10.91 -19.14 -0.08
C ARG A 182 9.57 -18.42 0.04
N SER A 183 9.22 -18.06 1.27
CA SER A 183 8.02 -17.30 1.60
C SER A 183 8.38 -15.90 2.10
N VAL A 184 8.00 -14.86 1.37
CA VAL A 184 8.12 -13.45 1.79
C VAL A 184 6.73 -12.87 1.99
N GLN A 185 6.35 -12.64 3.24
CA GLN A 185 5.06 -12.05 3.62
C GLN A 185 5.15 -10.53 3.80
N PRO A 186 4.08 -9.77 3.54
CA PRO A 186 4.01 -8.35 3.88
C PRO A 186 4.33 -8.07 5.35
N THR A 187 3.88 -8.93 6.26
CA THR A 187 4.18 -8.85 7.71
C THR A 187 5.68 -8.97 7.99
N ALA A 188 6.40 -9.83 7.27
CA ALA A 188 7.85 -9.94 7.36
C ALA A 188 8.57 -8.70 6.81
N PHE A 189 8.04 -8.09 5.74
CA PHE A 189 8.55 -6.83 5.21
C PHE A 189 8.39 -5.67 6.21
N PHE A 190 7.20 -5.51 6.80
CA PHE A 190 6.98 -4.52 7.86
C PHE A 190 7.84 -4.79 9.10
N ARG A 191 8.03 -6.07 9.46
CA ARG A 191 8.94 -6.46 10.54
C ARG A 191 10.38 -6.07 10.24
N LEU A 192 10.85 -6.23 9.01
CA LEU A 192 12.20 -5.82 8.59
C LEU A 192 12.40 -4.31 8.78
N ILE A 193 11.43 -3.50 8.34
CA ILE A 193 11.44 -2.05 8.54
C ILE A 193 11.44 -1.69 10.03
N TRP A 194 10.66 -2.39 10.84
CA TRP A 194 10.58 -2.12 12.28
C TRP A 194 11.78 -2.60 13.09
N GLN A 195 12.54 -3.56 12.55
CA GLN A 195 13.81 -4.02 13.10
C GLN A 195 14.96 -3.07 12.73
N ASP A 196 14.88 -2.44 11.56
CA ASP A 196 15.79 -1.38 11.14
C ASP A 196 15.57 -0.13 12.01
N ARG A 197 16.55 0.15 12.87
CA ARG A 197 16.47 1.27 13.82
C ARG A 197 16.30 2.60 13.11
N LEU A 198 17.03 2.81 12.02
CA LEU A 198 17.01 4.10 11.31
C LEU A 198 15.66 4.28 10.61
N ALA A 199 15.18 3.26 9.90
CA ALA A 199 13.89 3.30 9.21
C ALA A 199 12.75 3.58 10.20
N ARG A 200 12.71 2.82 11.31
CA ARG A 200 11.72 3.00 12.37
C ARG A 200 11.77 4.39 12.97
N TRP A 201 12.97 4.90 13.28
CA TRP A 201 13.12 6.24 13.85
C TRP A 201 12.67 7.33 12.89
N LEU A 202 13.03 7.28 11.61
CA LEU A 202 12.62 8.29 10.64
C LEU A 202 11.09 8.32 10.47
N ILE A 203 10.44 7.15 10.37
CA ILE A 203 8.99 7.06 10.23
C ILE A 203 8.28 7.59 11.49
N LEU A 204 8.71 7.15 12.68
CA LEU A 204 8.11 7.58 13.95
C LEU A 204 8.37 9.06 14.22
N LEU A 205 9.57 9.56 13.91
CA LEU A 205 9.92 10.96 14.08
C LEU A 205 9.13 11.84 13.11
N GLY A 206 9.03 11.47 11.84
CA GLY A 206 8.22 12.21 10.86
C GLY A 206 6.75 12.29 11.28
N LEU A 207 6.16 11.15 11.69
CA LEU A 207 4.80 11.13 12.21
C LEU A 207 4.65 11.97 13.49
N GLY A 208 5.58 11.83 14.44
CA GLY A 208 5.59 12.58 15.68
C GLY A 208 5.69 14.08 15.46
N LEU A 209 6.51 14.54 14.49
CA LEU A 209 6.65 15.95 14.14
C LEU A 209 5.39 16.51 13.45
N VAL A 210 4.73 15.75 12.58
CA VAL A 210 3.43 16.16 12.00
C VAL A 210 2.37 16.30 13.08
N LEU A 211 2.30 15.35 14.02
CA LEU A 211 1.37 15.41 15.16
C LEU A 211 1.69 16.58 16.09
N LEU A 212 2.97 16.83 16.37
CA LEU A 212 3.42 17.98 17.15
C LEU A 212 3.06 19.30 16.48
N LEU A 213 3.27 19.41 15.16
CA LEU A 213 2.89 20.57 14.36
C LEU A 213 1.36 20.79 14.40
N PHE A 214 0.57 19.73 14.24
CA PHE A 214 -0.88 19.79 14.33
C PHE A 214 -1.35 20.26 15.71
N ALA A 215 -0.78 19.71 16.78
CA ALA A 215 -1.11 20.10 18.16
C ALA A 215 -0.70 21.55 18.44
N GLY A 216 0.51 21.96 18.03
CA GLY A 216 1.02 23.32 18.20
C GLY A 216 0.14 24.35 17.50
N VAL A 217 -0.19 24.11 16.22
CA VAL A 217 -1.12 24.96 15.47
C VAL A 217 -2.49 25.03 16.16
N SER A 218 -3.04 23.89 16.58
CA SER A 218 -4.35 23.83 17.23
C SER A 218 -4.42 24.62 18.54
N LEU A 219 -3.32 24.66 19.30
CA LEU A 219 -3.23 25.44 20.54
C LEU A 219 -3.02 26.94 20.28
N ILE A 220 -2.42 27.32 19.15
CA ILE A 220 -2.18 28.74 18.79
C ILE A 220 -3.43 29.40 18.25
N ILE A 221 -4.24 28.69 17.45
CA ILE A 221 -5.46 29.23 16.82
C ILE A 221 -6.37 30.01 17.80
N PRO A 222 -6.71 29.51 19.01
CA PRO A 222 -7.58 30.26 19.92
C PRO A 222 -6.92 31.48 20.56
N THR A 223 -5.59 31.64 20.45
CA THR A 223 -4.85 32.73 21.11
C THR A 223 -4.71 33.99 20.26
N ARG A 224 -4.96 33.91 18.94
CA ARG A 224 -4.78 35.02 17.99
C ARG A 224 -5.89 35.01 16.94
N ALA A 225 -6.42 36.17 16.61
CA ALA A 225 -7.40 36.29 15.51
C ALA A 225 -6.72 36.18 14.13
N GLU A 226 -5.57 36.83 13.98
CA GLU A 226 -4.83 36.93 12.73
C GLU A 226 -3.35 36.62 12.91
N VAL A 227 -2.74 36.12 11.83
CA VAL A 227 -1.35 35.68 11.75
C VAL A 227 -0.80 35.99 10.35
N SER A 228 0.44 36.47 10.25
CA SER A 228 1.10 36.65 8.94
C SER A 228 1.69 35.32 8.46
N LEU A 229 1.25 34.85 7.29
CA LEU A 229 1.81 33.67 6.62
C LEU A 229 2.84 34.07 5.58
N GLY A 230 4.05 34.42 6.03
CA GLY A 230 5.20 34.72 5.17
C GLY A 230 5.64 36.18 5.16
N PHE A 231 6.59 36.47 4.27
CA PHE A 231 7.23 37.77 4.14
C PHE A 231 7.17 38.25 2.68
N SER A 232 7.01 39.55 2.51
CA SER A 232 7.11 40.26 1.23
C SER A 232 8.55 40.32 0.73
N SER A 233 8.76 40.73 -0.53
CA SER A 233 10.10 40.85 -1.16
C SER A 233 11.03 41.85 -0.46
N ASN A 234 10.46 42.75 0.33
CA ASN A 234 11.13 43.72 1.19
C ASN A 234 11.33 43.23 2.64
N GLY A 235 11.03 41.95 2.92
CA GLY A 235 11.23 41.34 4.24
C GLY A 235 10.17 41.71 5.28
N ALA A 236 9.14 42.51 4.92
CA ALA A 236 8.05 42.84 5.82
C ALA A 236 7.03 41.69 5.89
N PRO A 237 6.41 41.41 7.06
CA PRO A 237 5.35 40.43 7.17
C PRO A 237 4.22 40.73 6.18
N LEU A 238 3.65 39.69 5.59
CA LEU A 238 2.45 39.83 4.76
C LEU A 238 1.24 40.26 5.61
N PRO A 239 0.15 40.75 4.98
CA PRO A 239 -1.07 41.06 5.71
C PRO A 239 -1.56 39.86 6.54
N GLY A 240 -2.08 40.16 7.73
CA GLY A 240 -2.63 39.15 8.62
C GLY A 240 -3.73 38.36 7.92
N VAL A 241 -3.63 37.04 8.00
CA VAL A 241 -4.71 36.14 7.61
C VAL A 241 -5.29 35.50 8.87
N PRO A 242 -6.55 35.06 8.85
CA PRO A 242 -7.13 34.39 10.00
C PRO A 242 -6.29 33.20 10.51
N ALA A 243 -6.07 33.12 11.82
CA ALA A 243 -5.14 32.17 12.43
C ALA A 243 -5.44 30.70 12.09
N ALA A 244 -6.71 30.35 11.82
CA ALA A 244 -7.08 28.99 11.42
C ALA A 244 -6.39 28.53 10.12
N GLN A 245 -5.94 29.46 9.25
CA GLN A 245 -5.15 29.12 8.06
C GLN A 245 -3.82 28.44 8.39
N LEU A 246 -3.33 28.54 9.63
CA LEU A 246 -2.18 27.76 10.09
C LEU A 246 -2.39 26.24 9.95
N LEU A 247 -3.64 25.74 9.91
CA LEU A 247 -3.94 24.32 9.68
C LEU A 247 -3.45 23.81 8.32
N LEU A 248 -3.15 24.70 7.37
CA LEU A 248 -2.53 24.31 6.10
C LEU A 248 -1.16 23.68 6.31
N LEU A 249 -0.38 24.14 7.30
CA LEU A 249 0.95 23.61 7.60
C LEU A 249 0.90 22.10 7.92
N PRO A 250 0.20 21.63 8.97
CA PRO A 250 0.15 20.20 9.28
C PRO A 250 -0.55 19.38 8.19
N VAL A 251 -1.51 19.94 7.45
CA VAL A 251 -2.20 19.22 6.37
C VAL A 251 -1.26 18.94 5.20
N LEU A 252 -0.55 19.96 4.73
CA LEU A 252 0.44 19.83 3.66
C LEU A 252 1.58 18.89 4.10
N SER A 253 2.02 19.00 5.36
CA SER A 253 3.01 18.09 5.94
C SER A 253 2.50 16.64 5.97
N GLY A 254 1.23 16.44 6.32
CA GLY A 254 0.59 15.12 6.32
C GLY A 254 0.50 14.50 4.93
N PHE A 255 0.19 15.28 3.89
CA PHE A 255 0.23 14.80 2.50
C PHE A 255 1.65 14.41 2.09
N ALA A 256 2.64 15.27 2.35
CA ALA A 256 4.03 15.00 2.02
C ALA A 256 4.53 13.73 2.73
N LEU A 257 4.28 13.61 4.04
CA LEU A 257 4.62 12.42 4.82
C LEU A 257 3.97 11.15 4.25
N GLY A 258 2.70 11.21 3.83
CA GLY A 258 2.03 10.05 3.25
C GLY A 258 2.62 9.61 1.92
N VAL A 259 3.02 10.57 1.06
CA VAL A 259 3.73 10.28 -0.20
C VAL A 259 5.11 9.68 0.09
N ASP A 260 5.89 10.30 0.98
CA ASP A 260 7.24 9.87 1.36
C ASP A 260 7.22 8.48 2.02
N LEU A 261 6.21 8.21 2.86
CA LEU A 261 6.03 6.91 3.48
C LEU A 261 5.80 5.83 2.43
N LEU A 262 4.88 6.03 1.49
CA LEU A 262 4.61 5.08 0.42
C LEU A 262 5.81 4.88 -0.51
N GLY A 263 6.42 5.97 -0.97
CA GLY A 263 7.58 5.91 -1.84
C GLY A 263 8.74 5.19 -1.15
N GLY A 264 8.97 5.48 0.13
CA GLY A 264 9.98 4.80 0.92
C GLY A 264 9.70 3.32 1.09
N LEU A 265 8.46 2.92 1.41
CA LEU A 265 8.07 1.51 1.44
C LEU A 265 8.29 0.82 0.09
N PHE A 266 8.00 1.51 -1.02
CA PHE A 266 8.18 0.99 -2.36
C PHE A 266 9.65 0.74 -2.73
N PHE A 267 10.54 1.67 -2.40
CA PHE A 267 11.97 1.55 -2.69
C PHE A 267 12.69 0.62 -1.72
N TYR A 268 12.27 0.58 -0.44
CA TYR A 268 12.91 -0.27 0.58
C TYR A 268 12.84 -1.78 0.25
N ARG A 269 11.89 -2.18 -0.61
CA ARG A 269 11.73 -3.58 -1.05
C ARG A 269 12.93 -4.12 -1.85
N GLN A 270 13.65 -3.25 -2.56
CA GLN A 270 14.81 -3.64 -3.36
C GLN A 270 16.07 -3.22 -2.62
N PRO A 271 17.03 -4.12 -2.33
CA PRO A 271 18.25 -3.77 -1.61
C PRO A 271 19.02 -2.61 -2.26
N GLU A 272 19.04 -2.54 -3.59
CA GLU A 272 19.71 -1.53 -4.40
C GLU A 272 19.08 -0.13 -4.24
N ASP A 273 17.76 -0.07 -4.04
CA ASP A 273 17.00 1.19 -3.97
C ASP A 273 16.82 1.71 -2.54
N ARG A 274 17.35 1.02 -1.52
CA ARG A 274 17.13 1.39 -0.11
C ARG A 274 17.58 2.81 0.23
N VAL A 275 18.61 3.31 -0.45
CA VAL A 275 19.08 4.69 -0.28
C VAL A 275 17.97 5.70 -0.62
N LEU A 276 17.19 5.45 -1.67
CA LEU A 276 16.05 6.28 -2.05
C LEU A 276 14.96 6.25 -0.97
N ALA A 277 14.75 5.10 -0.34
CA ALA A 277 13.77 4.99 0.75
C ALA A 277 14.17 5.85 1.96
N PHE A 278 15.44 5.81 2.36
CA PHE A 278 15.94 6.65 3.45
C PHE A 278 15.92 8.14 3.10
N PHE A 279 16.18 8.50 1.84
CA PHE A 279 16.07 9.88 1.38
C PHE A 279 14.64 10.41 1.52
N LEU A 280 13.65 9.63 1.08
CA LEU A 280 12.23 9.99 1.23
C LEU A 280 11.81 10.08 2.70
N TRP A 281 12.15 9.10 3.54
CA TRP A 281 11.80 9.17 4.96
C TRP A 281 12.51 10.30 5.70
N SER A 282 13.71 10.69 5.27
CA SER A 282 14.41 11.87 5.79
C SER A 282 13.73 13.17 5.36
N SER A 283 13.26 13.26 4.11
CA SER A 283 12.39 14.34 3.64
C SER A 283 11.11 14.45 4.48
N GLY A 284 10.48 13.31 4.80
CA GLY A 284 9.30 13.23 5.65
C GLY A 284 9.52 13.70 7.10
N VAL A 285 10.78 13.76 7.58
CA VAL A 285 11.16 14.39 8.84
C VAL A 285 11.47 15.87 8.65
N LEU A 286 12.21 16.21 7.60
CA LEU A 286 12.67 17.57 7.34
C LEU A 286 11.50 18.52 7.08
N MET A 287 10.49 18.10 6.33
CA MET A 287 9.33 18.93 5.99
C MET A 287 8.55 19.42 7.23
N PRO A 288 8.06 18.55 8.14
CA PRO A 288 7.39 19.02 9.36
C PRO A 288 8.33 19.78 10.29
N LEU A 289 9.63 19.46 10.32
CA LEU A 289 10.62 20.21 11.10
C LEU A 289 10.73 21.67 10.61
N LEU A 290 10.86 21.88 9.30
CA LEU A 290 10.92 23.22 8.71
C LEU A 290 9.62 24.00 8.93
N MET A 291 8.47 23.31 8.87
CA MET A 291 7.18 23.92 9.17
C MET A 291 7.03 24.32 10.64
N LEU A 292 7.58 23.52 11.57
CA LEU A 292 7.66 23.89 13.00
C LEU A 292 8.55 25.11 13.24
N VAL A 293 9.70 25.19 12.55
CA VAL A 293 10.54 26.39 12.59
C VAL A 293 9.79 27.60 12.05
N GLY A 294 9.09 27.45 10.92
CA GLY A 294 8.23 28.50 10.37
C GLY A 294 7.14 28.94 11.37
N LEU A 295 6.48 27.99 12.04
CA LEU A 295 5.51 28.29 13.09
C LEU A 295 6.13 29.05 14.27
N ALA A 296 7.35 28.69 14.69
CA ALA A 296 8.05 29.37 15.76
C ALA A 296 8.47 30.80 15.39
N MET A 297 8.77 31.07 14.12
CA MET A 297 9.08 32.43 13.64
C MET A 297 7.84 33.34 13.54
N ILE A 298 6.66 32.73 13.47
CA ILE A 298 5.37 33.42 13.40
C ILE A 298 4.88 33.82 14.81
N LEU A 299 5.29 33.07 15.84
CA LEU A 299 4.96 33.34 17.24
C LEU A 299 5.65 34.61 17.75
#